data_AF-A0A376MPZ4-F1
#
_entry.id   AF-A0A376MPZ4-F1
#
_cell.length_a   1.000
_cell.length_b   1.000
_cell.length_c   1.000
_cell.angle_alpha   90.00
_cell.angle_beta   90.00
_cell.angle_gamma   90.00
#
_symmetry.space_group_name_H-M   'P 1'
#
loop_
_entity.id
_entity.type
_entity.pdbx_description
1 polymer ?
#
loop_
_entity_poly.entity_id
_entity_poly.type
_entity_poly.pdbx_seq_one_letter_code
_entity_poly.pdbx_strand_id
1 'polypeptide(L)'
;MTNADQTVETVKTAIDTADKALDLYNKVLDQVIPWNTFNDTVKELSRFKEEYSQSASTLVGEIKSLLMNSQDRYFEATQVVYEWCGVTTQLLTAYLSLFNEYDEKKASAQKQY
;
A
#
# COMPACT_ATOMS: atom_id res chain seq x y z
N MET A 1 -25.97 17.62 17.79
CA MET A 1 -24.57 17.29 18.13
C MET A 1 -23.85 18.59 18.38
N THR A 2 -23.00 18.64 19.40
CA THR A 2 -22.16 19.84 19.60
C THR A 2 -21.06 19.87 18.53
N ASN A 3 -20.48 21.06 18.30
CA ASN A 3 -19.41 21.24 17.31
C ASN A 3 -18.18 20.33 17.61
N ALA A 4 -17.98 20.00 18.89
CA ALA A 4 -16.95 19.08 19.35
C ALA A 4 -17.25 17.62 18.95
N ASP A 5 -18.48 17.14 19.15
CA ASP A 5 -18.89 15.77 18.78
C ASP A 5 -18.70 15.52 17.27
N GLN A 6 -19.06 16.52 16.46
CA GLN A 6 -18.94 16.45 15.00
C GLN A 6 -17.49 16.48 14.53
N THR A 7 -16.62 17.21 15.23
CA THR A 7 -15.17 17.23 14.96
C THR A 7 -14.54 15.89 15.27
N VAL A 8 -14.87 15.29 16.42
CA VAL A 8 -14.38 13.96 16.82
C VAL A 8 -14.79 12.89 15.81
N GLU A 9 -16.06 12.90 15.37
CA GLU A 9 -16.56 11.93 14.41
C GLU A 9 -15.89 12.07 13.03
N THR A 10 -15.61 13.30 12.60
CA THR A 10 -14.90 13.57 11.34
C THR A 10 -13.46 13.05 11.39
N VAL A 11 -12.72 13.34 12.46
CA VAL A 11 -11.33 12.88 12.63
C VAL A 11 -11.28 11.36 12.71
N LYS A 12 -12.17 10.75 13.49
CA LYS A 12 -12.25 9.29 13.62
C LYS A 12 -12.53 8.62 12.27
N THR A 13 -13.49 9.16 11.50
CA THR A 13 -13.83 8.62 10.18
C THR A 13 -12.66 8.73 9.20
N ALA A 14 -11.90 9.83 9.23
CA ALA A 14 -10.72 10.02 8.40
C ALA A 14 -9.62 8.99 8.73
N ILE A 15 -9.35 8.78 10.01
CA ILE A 15 -8.37 7.79 10.48
C ILE A 15 -8.81 6.37 10.12
N ASP A 16 -10.06 6.00 10.42
CA ASP A 16 -10.61 4.68 10.11
C ASP A 16 -10.61 4.39 8.59
N THR A 17 -10.81 5.43 7.76
CA THR A 17 -10.78 5.29 6.30
C THR A 17 -9.35 5.09 5.80
N ALA A 18 -8.38 5.84 6.34
CA ALA A 18 -6.97 5.67 6.02
C ALA A 18 -6.46 4.29 6.46
N ASP A 19 -6.83 3.84 7.66
CA ASP A 19 -6.47 2.51 8.17
C ASP A 19 -7.03 1.39 7.29
N LYS A 20 -8.31 1.48 6.88
CA LYS A 20 -8.91 0.52 5.94
C LYS A 20 -8.22 0.50 4.58
N ALA A 21 -7.81 1.66 4.07
CA ALA A 21 -7.09 1.74 2.80
C ALA A 21 -5.72 1.08 2.90
N LEU A 22 -5.03 1.23 4.04
CA LEU A 22 -3.78 0.55 4.32
C LEU A 22 -3.95 -0.97 4.48
N ASP A 23 -5.02 -1.38 5.16
CA ASP A 23 -5.36 -2.79 5.36
C ASP A 23 -5.58 -3.53 4.03
N LEU A 24 -6.09 -2.85 2.99
CA LEU A 24 -6.22 -3.45 1.66
C LEU A 24 -4.86 -3.83 1.05
N TYR A 25 -3.81 -3.03 1.27
CA TYR A 25 -2.46 -3.41 0.85
C TYR A 25 -1.91 -4.53 1.74
N ASN A 26 -1.88 -4.30 3.06
CA ASN A 26 -1.23 -5.21 4.01
C ASN A 26 -1.91 -6.59 4.14
N LYS A 27 -3.23 -6.69 3.99
CA LYS A 27 -3.98 -7.94 4.19
C LYS A 27 -4.47 -8.57 2.91
N VAL A 28 -4.70 -7.79 1.84
CA VAL A 28 -5.22 -8.36 0.59
C VAL A 28 -4.10 -8.52 -0.42
N LEU A 29 -3.40 -7.45 -0.79
CA LEU A 29 -2.37 -7.54 -1.82
C LEU A 29 -1.15 -8.34 -1.37
N ASP A 30 -0.74 -8.21 -0.10
CA ASP A 30 0.46 -8.90 0.40
C ASP A 30 0.21 -10.37 0.76
N GLN A 31 -1.00 -10.72 1.19
CA GLN A 31 -1.29 -12.06 1.75
C GLN A 31 -2.08 -12.97 0.80
N VAL A 32 -2.97 -12.41 -0.03
CA VAL A 32 -3.83 -13.23 -0.93
C VAL A 32 -3.07 -13.58 -2.21
N ILE A 33 -2.21 -12.68 -2.68
CA ILE A 33 -1.41 -12.93 -3.88
C ILE A 33 -0.15 -13.72 -3.46
N PRO A 34 0.08 -14.93 -4.01
CA PRO A 34 1.23 -15.74 -3.64
C PRO A 34 2.49 -15.26 -4.36
N TRP A 35 3.01 -14.09 -3.98
CA TRP A 35 4.18 -13.46 -4.61
C TRP A 35 5.42 -14.36 -4.62
N ASN A 36 5.59 -15.22 -3.62
CA ASN A 36 6.67 -16.21 -3.59
C ASN A 36 6.51 -17.26 -4.70
N THR A 37 5.31 -17.84 -4.85
CA THR A 37 5.00 -18.79 -5.94
C THR A 37 5.17 -18.14 -7.30
N PHE A 38 4.78 -16.87 -7.42
CA PHE A 38 4.94 -16.09 -8.64
C PHE A 38 6.43 -15.91 -9.00
N ASN A 39 7.26 -15.53 -8.03
CA ASN A 39 8.71 -15.42 -8.17
C ASN A 39 9.35 -16.72 -8.65
N ASP A 40 8.96 -17.85 -8.05
CA ASP A 40 9.50 -19.15 -8.41
C ASP A 40 9.04 -19.58 -9.80
N THR A 41 7.78 -19.28 -10.15
CA THR A 41 7.23 -19.51 -11.50
C THR A 41 8.00 -18.72 -12.55
N VAL A 42 8.27 -17.43 -12.33
CA VAL A 42 9.04 -16.58 -13.27
C VAL A 42 10.45 -17.12 -13.50
N LYS A 43 11.11 -17.66 -12.47
CA LYS A 43 12.43 -18.29 -12.59
C LYS A 43 12.35 -19.56 -13.46
N GLU A 44 11.35 -20.40 -13.23
CA GLU A 44 11.17 -21.67 -13.93
C GLU A 44 10.66 -21.52 -15.38
N LEU A 45 9.95 -20.44 -15.72
CA LEU A 45 9.38 -20.23 -17.06
C LEU A 45 10.43 -20.22 -18.19
N SER A 46 11.71 -20.01 -17.89
CA SER A 46 12.79 -20.07 -18.88
C SER A 46 13.49 -21.42 -18.97
N ARG A 47 13.19 -22.37 -18.08
CA ARG A 47 13.93 -23.63 -17.94
C ARG A 47 13.87 -24.52 -19.19
N PHE A 48 12.73 -24.58 -19.85
CA PHE A 48 12.49 -25.45 -21.02
C PHE A 48 12.25 -24.65 -22.31
N LYS A 49 12.74 -23.41 -22.38
CA LYS A 49 12.45 -22.49 -23.49
C LYS A 49 12.80 -23.06 -24.87
N GLU A 50 13.85 -23.86 -24.94
CA GLU A 50 14.36 -24.48 -26.17
C GLU A 50 13.62 -25.78 -26.55
N GLU A 51 12.83 -26.34 -25.63
CA GLU A 51 12.05 -27.57 -25.86
C GLU A 51 10.66 -27.27 -26.43
N TYR A 52 10.22 -26.02 -26.35
CA TYR A 52 8.97 -25.58 -26.95
C TYR A 52 9.09 -25.36 -28.46
N SER A 53 7.97 -25.50 -29.16
CA SER A 53 7.85 -24.98 -30.53
C SER A 53 8.07 -23.46 -30.52
N GLN A 54 8.52 -22.89 -31.64
CA GLN A 54 8.81 -21.45 -31.73
C GLN A 54 7.64 -20.57 -31.24
N SER A 55 6.40 -20.91 -31.62
CA SER A 55 5.21 -20.17 -31.20
C SER A 55 4.96 -20.26 -29.69
N ALA A 56 5.13 -21.45 -29.10
CA ALA A 56 4.97 -21.63 -27.67
C ALA A 56 6.10 -20.95 -26.89
N SER A 57 7.33 -20.98 -27.39
CA SER A 57 8.49 -20.30 -26.78
C SER A 57 8.29 -18.78 -26.73
N THR A 58 7.76 -18.17 -27.80
CA THR A 58 7.40 -16.74 -27.81
C THR A 58 6.32 -16.43 -26.78
N LEU A 59 5.23 -17.19 -26.74
CA LEU A 59 4.14 -16.99 -25.78
C LEU A 59 4.61 -17.11 -24.33
N VAL A 60 5.43 -18.12 -24.01
CA VAL A 60 6.01 -18.31 -22.67
C VAL A 60 6.90 -17.12 -22.29
N GLY A 61 7.66 -16.57 -23.24
CA GLY A 61 8.47 -15.37 -23.03
C GLY A 61 7.63 -14.12 -22.74
N GLU A 62 6.52 -13.94 -23.46
CA GLU A 62 5.58 -12.84 -23.23
C GLU A 62 4.90 -12.95 -21.86
N ILE A 63 4.42 -14.15 -21.51
CA ILE A 63 3.84 -14.45 -20.20
C ILE A 63 4.84 -14.10 -19.10
N LYS A 64 6.09 -14.58 -19.22
CA LYS A 64 7.14 -14.26 -18.24
C LYS A 64 7.34 -12.75 -18.09
N SER A 65 7.37 -12.01 -19.19
CA SER A 65 7.57 -10.56 -19.18
C SER A 65 6.40 -9.82 -18.53
N LEU A 66 5.16 -10.22 -18.84
CA LEU A 66 3.95 -9.67 -18.21
C LEU A 66 3.90 -9.96 -16.71
N LEU A 67 4.33 -11.16 -16.31
CA LEU A 67 4.41 -11.52 -14.90
C LEU A 67 5.44 -10.64 -14.17
N MET A 68 6.66 -10.52 -14.70
CA MET A 68 7.69 -9.63 -14.12
C MET A 68 7.19 -8.18 -14.00
N ASN A 69 6.55 -7.64 -15.04
CA ASN A 69 6.00 -6.27 -15.00
C ASN A 69 4.90 -6.13 -13.93
N SER A 70 4.01 -7.12 -13.80
CA SER A 70 2.96 -7.12 -12.77
C SER A 70 3.55 -7.07 -11.36
N GLN A 71 4.65 -7.79 -11.15
CA GLN A 71 5.40 -7.75 -9.90
C GLN A 71 6.06 -6.39 -9.65
N ASP A 72 6.74 -5.84 -10.65
CA ASP A 72 7.39 -4.52 -10.53
C ASP A 72 6.36 -3.45 -10.16
N ARG A 73 5.18 -3.46 -10.80
CA ARG A 73 4.07 -2.54 -10.48
C ARG A 73 3.57 -2.70 -9.06
N TYR A 74 3.48 -3.93 -8.57
CA TYR A 74 3.10 -4.16 -7.19
C TYR A 74 4.16 -3.64 -6.21
N PHE A 75 5.45 -3.82 -6.49
CA PHE A 75 6.52 -3.26 -5.64
C PHE A 75 6.56 -1.73 -5.67
N GLU A 76 6.35 -1.11 -6.84
CA GLU A 76 6.20 0.34 -6.98
C GLU A 76 5.05 0.85 -6.09
N ALA A 77 3.88 0.22 -6.17
CA ALA A 77 2.73 0.58 -5.36
C ALA A 77 2.98 0.38 -3.86
N THR A 78 3.64 -0.71 -3.48
CA THR A 78 4.03 -1.02 -2.09
C THR A 78 4.95 0.05 -1.52
N GLN A 79 5.92 0.52 -2.30
CA GLN A 79 6.83 1.57 -1.85
C GLN A 79 6.10 2.89 -1.60
N VAL A 80 5.18 3.30 -2.49
CA VAL A 80 4.38 4.51 -2.31
C VAL A 80 3.54 4.43 -1.04
N VAL A 81 2.92 3.28 -0.77
CA VAL A 81 2.14 3.05 0.45
C VAL A 81 3.05 3.06 1.69
N TYR A 82 4.23 2.48 1.61
CA TYR A 82 5.20 2.49 2.70
C TYR A 82 5.65 3.91 3.06
N GLU A 83 5.97 4.74 2.06
CA GLU A 83 6.32 6.15 2.25
C GLU A 83 5.17 6.91 2.90
N TRP A 84 3.93 6.70 2.42
CA TRP A 84 2.74 7.28 3.03
C TRP A 84 2.55 6.85 4.49
N CYS A 85 2.75 5.58 4.83
CA CYS A 85 2.70 5.08 6.22
C CYS A 85 3.75 5.75 7.11
N GLY A 86 4.97 5.93 6.60
CA GLY A 86 6.05 6.60 7.31
C GLY A 86 5.71 8.05 7.68
N VAL A 87 5.08 8.78 6.75
CA VAL A 87 4.62 10.15 6.99
C VAL A 87 3.43 10.17 7.94
N THR A 88 2.40 9.35 7.68
CA THR A 88 1.18 9.28 8.48
C THR A 88 1.46 8.92 9.95
N THR A 89 2.39 8.00 10.21
CA THR A 89 2.77 7.64 11.59
C THR A 89 3.36 8.82 12.35
N GLN A 90 4.24 9.60 11.71
CA GLN A 90 4.83 10.79 12.32
C GLN A 90 3.79 11.89 12.52
N LEU A 91 2.93 12.13 11.53
CA LEU A 91 1.86 13.13 11.60
C LEU A 91 0.84 12.80 12.68
N LEU A 92 0.39 11.55 12.79
CA LEU A 92 -0.53 11.11 13.84
C LEU A 92 0.10 11.23 15.24
N THR A 93 1.38 10.92 15.36
CA THR A 93 2.12 11.11 16.63
C THR A 93 2.17 12.59 17.03
N ALA A 94 2.49 13.47 16.07
CA ALA A 94 2.46 14.92 16.28
C ALA A 94 1.05 15.42 16.62
N TYR A 95 0.03 14.98 15.87
CA TYR A 95 -1.38 15.29 16.12
C TYR A 95 -1.79 14.95 17.55
N LEU A 96 -1.44 13.76 18.05
CA LEU A 96 -1.75 13.35 19.43
C LEU A 96 -1.01 14.20 20.47
N SER A 97 0.27 14.52 20.22
CA SER A 97 1.06 15.36 21.14
C SER A 97 0.53 16.78 21.29
N LEU A 98 -0.12 17.32 20.25
CA LEU A 98 -0.67 18.67 20.24
C LEU A 98 -1.88 18.85 21.17
N PHE A 99 -2.46 17.77 21.69
CA PHE A 99 -3.47 17.85 22.75
C PHE A 99 -2.89 18.27 24.10
N ASN A 100 -1.58 18.16 24.31
CA ASN A 100 -0.94 18.62 25.54
C ASN A 100 -0.90 20.15 25.56
N GLU A 101 -1.40 20.76 26.64
CA GLU A 101 -1.49 22.22 26.81
C GLU A 101 -2.19 22.88 25.61
N TYR A 102 -3.41 22.43 25.32
CA TYR A 102 -4.15 22.76 24.11
C TYR A 102 -4.48 24.25 23.98
N ASP A 103 -4.28 24.81 22.79
CA ASP A 103 -4.64 26.18 22.43
C ASP A 103 -5.11 26.26 20.95
N GLU A 104 -5.61 27.43 20.53
CA GLU A 104 -6.09 27.63 19.15
C GLU A 104 -5.01 27.46 18.07
N LYS A 105 -3.73 27.72 18.39
CA LYS A 105 -2.63 27.53 17.43
C LYS A 105 -2.37 26.04 17.22
N LYS A 106 -2.36 25.24 18.28
CA LYS A 106 -2.23 23.79 18.23
C LYS A 106 -3.42 23.13 17.56
N ALA A 107 -4.64 23.63 17.81
CA ALA A 107 -5.86 23.22 17.10
C ALA A 107 -5.75 23.47 15.59
N SER A 108 -5.25 24.65 15.21
CA SER A 108 -5.04 25.01 13.79
C SER A 108 -3.96 24.17 13.13
N ALA A 109 -2.87 23.87 13.86
CA ALA A 109 -1.81 22.97 13.39
C ALA A 109 -2.33 21.53 13.19
N GLN A 110 -3.14 21.01 14.12
CA GLN A 110 -3.80 19.71 13.99
C GLN A 110 -4.69 19.59 12.74
N LYS A 111 -5.29 20.71 12.29
CA LYS A 111 -6.14 20.75 11.08
C LYS A 111 -5.33 20.81 9.79
N GLN A 112 -4.07 21.26 9.85
CA GLN A 112 -3.18 21.37 8.68
C GLN A 112 -2.42 20.07 8.38
N TYR A 113 -2.44 19.11 9.31
CA TYR A 113 -1.95 17.75 9.12
C TYR A 113 -3.05 16.86 8.55
#